data_AF-A0A935YJN5-F1
#
_entry.id   AF-A0A935YJN5-F1
#
_cell.length_a   1.000
_cell.length_b   1.000
_cell.length_c   1.000
_cell.angle_alpha   90.00
_cell.angle_beta   90.00
_cell.angle_gamma   90.00
#
_symmetry.space_group_name_H-M   'P 1'
#
loop_
_entity.id
_entity.type
_entity.pdbx_description
1 polymer ?
#
loop_
_entity_poly.entity_id
_entity_poly.type
_entity_poly.pdbx_seq_one_letter_code
_entity_poly.pdbx_strand_id
1 'polypeptide(L)'
;MNTIRAYLRGRGALALLLLIPAALLVLGGCESDATAPQDPTPQLSERDAASQAGLIAMAIVDVGPEIITFSESGKTVYNRSFFGEVSGTVFLDFRLGGPSGPSATWATGTWARLYTGVGEPLVIQPEGIDGSAQLGLDVTGDLNRGAGTAVLNGGGTFSSGTYTAAFTFDDLAVATSGYPDGGTMTFTGGGFVMTVAFNGTSTATVTVQGHGTWTVNLETGAVTPAG
;
A
#
# COMPACT_ATOMS: atom_id res chain seq x y z
N MET A 1 -11.29 12.17 -17.86
CA MET A 1 -10.74 13.35 -17.15
C MET A 1 -9.60 12.88 -16.24
N ASN A 2 -8.50 12.36 -16.81
CA ASN A 2 -7.42 11.68 -16.06
C ASN A 2 -6.14 12.53 -15.92
N THR A 3 -6.27 13.86 -15.95
CA THR A 3 -5.11 14.76 -16.03
C THR A 3 -4.71 15.40 -14.71
N ILE A 4 -5.54 15.48 -13.67
CA ILE A 4 -5.22 16.32 -12.50
C ILE A 4 -4.16 15.67 -11.59
N ARG A 5 -4.17 14.34 -11.38
CA ARG A 5 -3.15 13.65 -10.57
C ARG A 5 -1.80 13.48 -11.28
N ALA A 6 -1.82 13.28 -12.60
CA ALA A 6 -0.58 13.22 -13.40
C ALA A 6 0.08 14.60 -13.55
N TYR A 7 -0.68 15.70 -13.53
CA TYR A 7 -0.11 17.05 -13.63
C TYR A 7 0.43 17.58 -12.29
N LEU A 8 -0.16 17.19 -11.15
CA LEU A 8 0.30 17.65 -9.83
C LEU A 8 1.57 16.93 -9.35
N ARG A 9 1.87 15.72 -9.84
CA ARG A 9 3.18 15.07 -9.59
C ARG A 9 4.31 15.60 -10.49
N GLY A 10 4.00 16.42 -11.51
CA GLY A 10 4.94 16.77 -12.57
C GLY A 10 5.86 17.97 -12.30
N ARG A 11 5.42 19.00 -11.56
CA ARG A 11 6.20 20.24 -11.38
C ARG A 11 5.74 21.03 -10.15
N GLY A 12 6.35 20.81 -8.98
CA GLY A 12 6.11 21.71 -7.85
C GLY A 12 6.43 21.20 -6.45
N ALA A 13 7.61 20.61 -6.21
CA ALA A 13 8.11 20.43 -4.85
C ALA A 13 9.62 20.70 -4.77
N LEU A 14 10.09 21.70 -5.51
CA LEU A 14 11.42 22.27 -5.31
C LEU A 14 11.32 23.46 -4.36
N ALA A 15 11.00 23.22 -3.07
CA ALA A 15 11.27 24.09 -1.92
C ALA A 15 10.48 23.64 -0.67
N LEU A 16 11.01 22.70 0.12
CA LEU A 16 11.12 22.92 1.56
C LEU A 16 12.24 22.07 2.14
N LEU A 17 13.34 22.76 2.41
CA LEU A 17 14.57 22.29 3.02
C LEU A 17 14.35 22.11 4.53
N LEU A 18 14.91 21.02 5.08
CA LEU A 18 15.34 20.82 6.48
C LEU A 18 14.28 20.71 7.59
N LEU A 19 14.03 19.46 7.99
CA LEU A 19 13.75 18.90 9.34
C LEU A 19 12.81 17.71 9.12
N ILE A 20 13.31 16.53 8.76
CA ILE A 20 13.75 15.48 9.71
C ILE A 20 14.88 14.67 9.06
N PRO A 21 16.11 14.64 9.61
CA PRO A 21 17.09 13.63 9.24
C PRO A 21 16.88 12.36 10.06
N ALA A 22 17.27 11.23 9.47
CA ALA A 22 17.44 9.90 10.06
C ALA A 22 16.26 8.92 9.96
N ALA A 23 16.45 7.99 9.03
CA ALA A 23 16.07 6.59 9.16
C ALA A 23 14.57 6.27 9.03
N LEU A 24 14.04 6.42 7.83
CA LEU A 24 13.38 5.26 7.23
C LEU A 24 14.49 4.24 6.92
N LEU A 25 15.00 3.60 7.96
CA LEU A 25 15.67 2.31 7.80
C LEU A 25 14.54 1.35 7.40
N VAL A 26 14.16 1.40 6.12
CA VAL A 26 13.93 0.15 5.42
C VAL A 26 15.21 -0.60 5.71
N LEU A 27 15.17 -1.50 6.69
CA LEU A 27 16.28 -2.37 7.05
C LEU A 27 16.49 -3.31 5.85
N GLY A 28 16.89 -2.75 4.71
CA GLY A 28 17.73 -3.43 3.76
C GLY A 28 18.96 -3.73 4.57
N GLY A 29 18.97 -4.93 5.18
CA GLY A 29 20.13 -5.41 5.86
C GLY A 29 21.30 -5.19 4.93
N CYS A 30 22.27 -4.38 5.36
CA CYS A 30 23.61 -4.49 4.82
C CYS A 30 23.88 -5.99 4.82
N GLU A 31 23.96 -6.59 3.64
CA GLU A 31 24.05 -8.04 3.47
C GLU A 31 25.08 -8.52 4.48
N SER A 32 24.62 -9.30 5.46
CA SER A 32 25.48 -9.87 6.50
C SER A 32 26.69 -10.43 5.78
N ASP A 33 27.85 -9.84 6.03
CA ASP A 33 29.13 -10.31 5.52
C ASP A 33 29.16 -11.83 5.75
N ALA A 34 29.42 -12.59 4.69
CA ALA A 34 29.42 -14.06 4.73
C ALA A 34 30.38 -14.63 5.80
N THR A 35 31.23 -13.79 6.39
CA THR A 35 32.18 -14.15 7.45
C THR A 35 31.65 -13.99 8.89
N ALA A 36 30.45 -13.42 9.12
CA ALA A 36 29.83 -13.31 10.45
C ALA A 36 28.39 -13.88 10.51
N PRO A 37 28.19 -15.23 10.44
CA PRO A 37 26.88 -15.87 10.24
C PRO A 37 25.93 -15.87 11.46
N GLN A 38 26.14 -15.02 12.46
CA GLN A 38 25.46 -15.10 13.76
C GLN A 38 25.00 -13.75 14.32
N ASP A 39 25.15 -12.64 13.59
CA ASP A 39 24.61 -11.39 14.11
C ASP A 39 23.08 -11.46 14.12
N PRO A 40 22.44 -11.29 15.29
CA PRO A 40 21.00 -11.38 15.40
C PRO A 40 20.37 -10.30 14.52
N THR A 41 19.35 -10.69 13.75
CA THR A 41 18.53 -9.74 13.00
C THR A 41 18.14 -8.59 13.93
N PRO A 42 18.40 -7.32 13.56
CA PRO A 42 18.09 -6.19 14.42
C PRO A 42 16.64 -6.26 14.91
N GLN A 43 16.37 -5.89 16.16
CA GLN A 43 14.99 -5.82 16.61
C GLN A 43 14.34 -4.57 15.99
N LEU A 44 13.17 -4.72 15.38
CA LEU A 44 12.40 -3.58 14.90
C LEU A 44 12.00 -2.70 16.10
N SER A 45 12.16 -1.38 15.98
CA SER A 45 11.56 -0.46 16.93
C SER A 45 10.07 -0.25 16.62
N GLU A 46 9.30 0.25 17.59
CA GLU A 46 7.90 0.62 17.37
C GLU A 46 7.73 1.68 16.27
N ARG A 47 8.71 2.59 16.13
CA ARG A 47 8.71 3.61 15.07
C ARG A 47 8.99 2.99 13.70
N ASP A 48 9.90 2.02 13.62
CA ASP A 48 10.17 1.30 12.38
C ASP A 48 8.94 0.51 11.93
N ALA A 49 8.28 -0.16 12.89
CA ALA A 49 7.03 -0.85 12.64
C ALA A 49 5.95 0.11 12.10
N ALA A 50 5.70 1.23 12.79
CA ALA A 50 4.76 2.25 12.34
C ALA A 50 5.09 2.78 10.93
N SER A 51 6.38 2.91 10.61
CA SER A 51 6.86 3.34 9.29
C SER A 51 6.60 2.31 8.20
N GLN A 52 6.78 1.02 8.47
CA GLN A 52 6.45 -0.06 7.53
C GLN A 52 4.95 -0.11 7.23
N ALA A 53 4.10 0.01 8.24
CA ALA A 53 2.65 0.11 8.04
C ALA A 53 2.27 1.37 7.25
N GLY A 54 2.92 2.51 7.54
CA GLY A 54 2.72 3.75 6.79
C GLY A 54 3.07 3.61 5.30
N LEU A 55 4.16 2.91 4.98
CA LEU A 55 4.59 2.68 3.60
C LEU A 55 3.55 1.89 2.80
N ILE A 56 2.93 0.88 3.40
CA ILE A 56 1.86 0.10 2.75
C ILE A 56 0.60 0.94 2.61
N ALA A 57 0.28 1.74 3.63
CA ALA A 57 -0.84 2.67 3.58
C ALA A 57 -0.70 3.69 2.44
N MET A 58 0.51 4.15 2.13
CA MET A 58 0.77 4.97 0.95
C MET A 58 0.57 4.19 -0.35
N ALA A 59 1.15 2.99 -0.44
CA ALA A 59 1.04 2.18 -1.65
C ALA A 59 -0.42 1.86 -1.98
N ILE A 60 -1.28 1.59 -0.99
CA ILE A 60 -2.70 1.30 -1.23
C ILE A 60 -3.50 2.53 -1.68
N VAL A 61 -3.08 3.76 -1.32
CA VAL A 61 -3.70 5.00 -1.83
C VAL A 61 -3.52 5.11 -3.35
N ASP A 62 -2.37 4.64 -3.87
CA ASP A 62 -2.07 4.67 -5.30
C ASP A 62 -2.64 3.45 -6.05
N VAL A 63 -2.63 2.27 -5.43
CA VAL A 63 -3.02 1.01 -6.09
C VAL A 63 -4.50 0.67 -5.88
N GLY A 64 -5.08 0.95 -4.71
CA GLY A 64 -6.45 0.58 -4.35
C GLY A 64 -7.52 1.10 -5.33
N PRO A 65 -7.50 2.39 -5.73
CA PRO A 65 -8.45 2.95 -6.70
C PRO A 65 -8.47 2.26 -8.06
N GLU A 66 -7.44 1.48 -8.39
CA GLU A 66 -7.34 0.80 -9.69
C GLU A 66 -8.35 -0.30 -9.89
N ILE A 67 -8.86 -0.87 -8.79
CA ILE A 67 -9.96 -1.83 -8.82
C ILE A 67 -11.24 -1.22 -9.43
N ILE A 68 -11.40 0.10 -9.36
CA ILE A 68 -12.52 0.86 -9.93
C ILE A 68 -12.13 1.46 -11.29
N THR A 69 -10.94 2.06 -11.37
CA THR A 69 -10.47 2.84 -12.54
C THR A 69 -10.26 1.98 -13.79
N PHE A 70 -10.05 0.67 -13.63
CA PHE A 70 -9.94 -0.26 -14.76
C PHE A 70 -11.22 -0.44 -15.59
N SER A 71 -12.31 0.25 -15.21
CA SER A 71 -13.59 0.26 -15.92
C SER A 71 -13.67 1.18 -17.15
N GLU A 72 -12.58 1.83 -17.58
CA GLU A 72 -12.65 2.84 -18.65
C GLU A 72 -12.22 2.37 -20.04
N SER A 73 -11.84 1.10 -20.27
CA SER A 73 -11.41 0.67 -21.61
C SER A 73 -11.70 -0.80 -21.91
N GLY A 74 -12.21 -1.07 -23.11
CA GLY A 74 -12.52 -2.39 -23.69
C GLY A 74 -11.30 -3.30 -23.86
N LYS A 75 -10.55 -3.53 -22.78
CA LYS A 75 -9.32 -4.29 -22.75
C LYS A 75 -9.61 -5.78 -22.65
N THR A 76 -8.76 -6.55 -23.33
CA THR A 76 -8.67 -8.01 -23.24
C THR A 76 -7.66 -8.46 -22.18
N VAL A 77 -6.89 -7.53 -21.60
CA VAL A 77 -5.86 -7.80 -20.59
C VAL A 77 -6.18 -7.02 -19.32
N TYR A 78 -6.34 -7.74 -18.22
CA TYR A 78 -6.67 -7.20 -16.90
C TYR A 78 -5.43 -7.02 -16.05
N ASN A 79 -4.51 -6.17 -16.50
CA ASN A 79 -3.33 -5.82 -15.70
C ASN A 79 -2.99 -4.34 -15.80
N ARG A 80 -2.34 -3.81 -14.76
CA ARG A 80 -1.82 -2.44 -14.71
C ARG A 80 -0.38 -2.46 -14.26
N SER A 81 0.49 -1.84 -15.05
CA SER A 81 1.87 -1.57 -14.66
C SER A 81 1.99 -0.21 -13.99
N PHE A 82 2.76 -0.16 -12.91
CA PHE A 82 3.14 1.04 -12.19
C PHE A 82 4.62 1.34 -12.43
N PHE A 83 4.98 2.62 -12.36
CA PHE A 83 6.33 3.12 -12.56
C PHE A 83 6.60 4.23 -11.53
N GLY A 84 7.87 4.39 -11.13
CA GLY A 84 8.28 5.35 -10.10
C GLY A 84 8.39 4.69 -8.73
N GLU A 85 7.94 5.39 -7.68
CA GLU A 85 8.10 4.93 -6.29
C GLU A 85 7.37 3.63 -5.98
N VAL A 86 6.25 3.37 -6.65
CA VAL A 86 5.62 2.05 -6.69
C VAL A 86 5.74 1.55 -8.13
N SER A 87 6.38 0.41 -8.31
CA SER A 87 6.60 -0.19 -9.63
C SER A 87 6.27 -1.68 -9.65
N GLY A 88 5.96 -2.22 -10.81
CA GLY A 88 5.54 -3.61 -10.98
C GLY A 88 4.18 -3.71 -11.64
N THR A 89 3.56 -4.88 -11.59
CA THR A 89 2.28 -5.14 -12.27
C THR A 89 1.28 -5.76 -11.31
N VAL A 90 0.06 -5.21 -11.30
CA VAL A 90 -1.10 -5.86 -10.67
C VAL A 90 -2.02 -6.43 -11.74
N PHE A 91 -2.73 -7.48 -11.37
CA PHE A 91 -3.73 -8.16 -12.17
C PHE A 91 -5.10 -7.96 -11.54
N LEU A 92 -6.14 -7.95 -12.37
CA LEU A 92 -7.53 -7.86 -11.94
C LEU A 92 -8.34 -9.07 -12.39
N ASP A 93 -9.15 -9.63 -11.49
CA ASP A 93 -10.19 -10.63 -11.80
C ASP A 93 -11.55 -10.03 -11.43
N PHE A 94 -12.52 -10.05 -12.34
CA PHE A 94 -13.86 -9.53 -12.12
C PHE A 94 -14.87 -10.67 -12.07
N ARG A 95 -15.82 -10.60 -11.14
CA ARG A 95 -16.85 -11.63 -10.96
C ARG A 95 -18.23 -11.05 -10.70
N LEU A 96 -19.27 -11.85 -10.98
CA LEU A 96 -20.67 -11.51 -10.66
C LEU A 96 -21.07 -12.11 -9.31
N GLY A 97 -21.55 -11.29 -8.38
CA GLY A 97 -22.11 -11.77 -7.11
C GLY A 97 -21.08 -12.31 -6.12
N GLY A 98 -19.82 -11.86 -6.19
CA GLY A 98 -18.78 -12.16 -5.20
C GLY A 98 -17.68 -13.12 -5.67
N PRO A 99 -16.82 -13.60 -4.75
CA PRO A 99 -15.60 -14.36 -5.08
C PRO A 99 -15.88 -15.71 -5.75
N SER A 100 -16.97 -16.37 -5.38
CA SER A 100 -17.41 -17.64 -5.98
C SER A 100 -18.27 -17.46 -7.23
N GLY A 101 -18.49 -16.22 -7.65
CA GLY A 101 -19.24 -15.88 -8.84
C GLY A 101 -18.57 -16.32 -10.13
N PRO A 102 -19.34 -16.43 -11.24
CA PRO A 102 -18.75 -16.63 -12.55
C PRO A 102 -17.86 -15.44 -12.92
N SER A 103 -16.80 -15.73 -13.69
CA SER A 103 -15.95 -14.69 -14.28
C SER A 103 -16.82 -13.71 -15.08
N ALA A 104 -16.50 -12.44 -14.94
CA ALA A 104 -17.21 -11.34 -15.56
C ALA A 104 -16.22 -10.50 -16.37
N THR A 105 -16.78 -9.69 -17.26
CA THR A 105 -15.99 -8.60 -17.85
C THR A 105 -15.86 -7.48 -16.84
N TRP A 106 -14.89 -6.59 -17.06
CA TRP A 106 -14.80 -5.35 -16.28
C TRP A 106 -16.09 -4.52 -16.32
N ALA A 107 -16.93 -4.64 -17.35
CA ALA A 107 -18.15 -3.84 -17.49
C ALA A 107 -19.30 -4.37 -16.62
N THR A 108 -19.31 -5.68 -16.37
CA THR A 108 -20.44 -6.35 -15.70
C THR A 108 -20.11 -6.83 -14.30
N GLY A 109 -18.83 -6.98 -13.94
CA GLY A 109 -18.42 -7.45 -12.62
C GLY A 109 -18.94 -6.55 -11.49
N THR A 110 -19.51 -7.16 -10.46
CA THR A 110 -19.96 -6.50 -9.22
C THR A 110 -18.96 -6.69 -8.09
N TRP A 111 -17.96 -7.53 -8.31
CA TRP A 111 -16.88 -7.86 -7.40
C TRP A 111 -15.57 -7.91 -8.18
N ALA A 112 -14.46 -7.57 -7.54
CA ALA A 112 -13.14 -7.68 -8.13
C ALA A 112 -12.09 -8.18 -7.14
N ARG A 113 -11.03 -8.77 -7.70
CA ARG A 113 -9.77 -9.09 -7.04
C ARG A 113 -8.67 -8.30 -7.71
N LEU A 114 -7.84 -7.63 -6.93
CA LEU A 114 -6.60 -6.99 -7.35
C LEU A 114 -5.44 -7.73 -6.70
N TYR A 115 -4.53 -8.29 -7.50
CA TYR A 115 -3.47 -9.15 -7.00
C TYR A 115 -2.16 -9.00 -7.76
N THR A 116 -1.05 -9.38 -7.15
CA THR A 116 0.27 -9.48 -7.80
C THR A 116 0.55 -10.91 -8.27
N GLY A 117 1.33 -11.06 -9.34
CA GLY A 117 1.75 -12.37 -9.83
C GLY A 117 2.65 -13.11 -8.82
N VAL A 118 2.69 -14.44 -8.90
CA VAL A 118 3.59 -15.25 -8.06
C VAL A 118 5.04 -14.93 -8.43
N GLY A 119 5.81 -14.43 -7.48
CA GLY A 119 7.19 -13.97 -7.72
C GLY A 119 7.29 -12.60 -8.42
N GLU A 120 6.16 -11.91 -8.60
CA GLU A 120 6.08 -10.59 -9.24
C GLU A 120 5.43 -9.56 -8.30
N PRO A 121 6.00 -9.32 -7.10
CA PRO A 121 5.46 -8.33 -6.18
C PRO A 121 5.60 -6.91 -6.77
N LEU A 122 4.83 -5.97 -6.23
CA LEU A 122 5.14 -4.56 -6.42
C LEU A 122 6.42 -4.22 -5.65
N VAL A 123 7.24 -3.35 -6.23
CA VAL A 123 8.43 -2.79 -5.58
C VAL A 123 8.11 -1.38 -5.14
N ILE A 124 8.33 -1.10 -3.87
CA ILE A 124 8.20 0.23 -3.27
C ILE A 124 9.60 0.76 -2.99
N GLN A 125 9.96 1.85 -3.67
CA GLN A 125 11.24 2.53 -3.56
C GLN A 125 11.02 4.05 -3.62
N PRO A 126 10.74 4.70 -2.48
CA PRO A 126 10.56 6.14 -2.43
C PRO A 126 11.85 6.89 -2.82
N GLU A 127 11.71 8.08 -3.39
CA GLU A 127 12.87 8.87 -3.80
C GLU A 127 13.72 9.29 -2.58
N GLY A 128 15.05 9.15 -2.70
CA GLY A 128 15.98 9.59 -1.67
C GLY A 128 16.14 8.64 -0.47
N ILE A 129 15.59 7.43 -0.55
CA ILE A 129 15.78 6.37 0.46
C ILE A 129 16.61 5.24 -0.15
N ASP A 130 17.69 4.84 0.52
CA ASP A 130 18.45 3.65 0.18
C ASP A 130 17.66 2.41 0.62
N GLY A 131 17.26 1.58 -0.34
CA GLY A 131 16.54 0.34 -0.11
C GLY A 131 15.24 0.23 -0.91
N SER A 132 14.62 -0.94 -0.82
CA SER A 132 13.32 -1.20 -1.44
C SER A 132 12.54 -2.18 -0.59
N ALA A 133 11.22 -2.04 -0.58
CA ALA A 133 10.32 -3.05 -0.07
C ALA A 133 9.58 -3.74 -1.22
N GLN A 134 9.15 -4.97 -0.99
CA GLN A 134 8.27 -5.69 -1.90
C GLN A 134 6.89 -5.87 -1.27
N LEU A 135 5.86 -5.69 -2.08
CA LEU A 135 4.48 -5.76 -1.68
C LEU A 135 3.75 -6.77 -2.56
N GLY A 136 3.43 -7.93 -1.98
CA GLY A 136 2.49 -8.88 -2.57
C GLY A 136 1.07 -8.47 -2.24
N LEU A 137 0.19 -8.41 -3.23
CA LEU A 137 -1.21 -8.06 -3.07
C LEU A 137 -2.12 -9.25 -3.37
N ASP A 138 -3.16 -9.39 -2.55
CA ASP A 138 -4.33 -10.21 -2.80
C ASP A 138 -5.54 -9.55 -2.12
N VAL A 139 -6.02 -8.48 -2.75
CA VAL A 139 -7.09 -7.63 -2.25
C VAL A 139 -8.34 -7.92 -3.06
N THR A 140 -9.49 -7.90 -2.40
CA THR A 140 -10.80 -8.17 -2.98
C THR A 140 -11.74 -7.03 -2.65
N GLY A 141 -12.81 -6.84 -3.41
CA GLY A 141 -13.78 -5.83 -3.04
C GLY A 141 -15.06 -5.87 -3.84
N ASP A 142 -16.16 -5.49 -3.17
CA ASP A 142 -17.43 -5.22 -3.81
C ASP A 142 -17.39 -3.86 -4.50
N LEU A 143 -17.88 -3.81 -5.74
CA LEU A 143 -17.81 -2.63 -6.60
C LEU A 143 -19.15 -1.89 -6.60
N ASN A 144 -19.14 -0.61 -6.22
CA ASN A 144 -20.26 0.30 -6.42
C ASN A 144 -19.96 1.29 -7.54
N ARG A 145 -20.21 0.84 -8.78
CA ARG A 145 -19.91 1.61 -10.00
C ARG A 145 -20.69 2.90 -10.12
N GLY A 146 -21.94 2.92 -9.67
CA GLY A 146 -22.79 4.11 -9.72
C GLY A 146 -22.23 5.25 -8.85
N ALA A 147 -21.54 4.90 -7.76
CA ALA A 147 -20.88 5.85 -6.88
C ALA A 147 -19.39 6.07 -7.22
N GLY A 148 -18.79 5.23 -8.08
CA GLY A 148 -17.35 5.27 -8.35
C GLY A 148 -16.51 4.87 -7.13
N THR A 149 -17.03 3.93 -6.32
CA THR A 149 -16.40 3.45 -5.08
C THR A 149 -16.31 1.93 -5.03
N ALA A 150 -15.44 1.43 -4.15
CA ALA A 150 -15.30 0.02 -3.80
C ALA A 150 -14.95 -0.13 -2.32
N VAL A 151 -15.34 -1.25 -1.72
CA VAL A 151 -14.98 -1.60 -0.35
C VAL A 151 -13.99 -2.76 -0.40
N LEU A 152 -12.74 -2.50 0.00
CA LEU A 152 -11.65 -3.47 -0.10
C LEU A 152 -11.51 -4.29 1.17
N ASN A 153 -11.31 -5.58 0.97
CA ASN A 153 -11.07 -6.62 1.95
C ASN A 153 -9.91 -7.51 1.47
N GLY A 154 -9.45 -8.45 2.28
CA GLY A 154 -8.31 -9.31 1.94
C GLY A 154 -7.01 -8.71 2.44
N GLY A 155 -5.91 -8.80 1.69
CA GLY A 155 -4.62 -8.39 2.22
C GLY A 155 -3.43 -8.69 1.34
N GLY A 156 -2.31 -9.05 1.95
CA GLY A 156 -1.10 -9.38 1.23
C GLY A 156 0.11 -9.59 2.12
N THR A 157 1.27 -9.59 1.48
CA THR A 157 2.57 -9.75 2.13
C THR A 157 3.44 -8.53 1.89
N PHE A 158 4.26 -8.22 2.88
CA PHE A 158 5.27 -7.17 2.80
C PHE A 158 6.62 -7.79 3.13
N SER A 159 7.64 -7.45 2.35
CA SER A 159 9.02 -7.81 2.67
C SER A 159 9.98 -6.64 2.47
N SER A 160 10.95 -6.55 3.37
CA SER A 160 12.00 -5.52 3.36
C SER A 160 13.26 -6.12 3.97
N GLY A 161 14.29 -6.35 3.15
CA GLY A 161 15.48 -7.09 3.59
C GLY A 161 15.08 -8.49 4.11
N THR A 162 15.44 -8.80 5.36
CA THR A 162 15.10 -10.07 6.01
C THR A 162 13.72 -10.09 6.66
N TYR A 163 13.04 -8.95 6.77
CA TYR A 163 11.74 -8.87 7.42
C TYR A 163 10.64 -9.24 6.45
N THR A 164 9.72 -10.05 6.94
CA THR A 164 8.46 -10.37 6.26
C THR A 164 7.30 -10.10 7.21
N ALA A 165 6.21 -9.62 6.66
CA ALA A 165 5.00 -9.28 7.39
C ALA A 165 3.78 -9.59 6.53
N ALA A 166 2.64 -9.72 7.19
CA ALA A 166 1.34 -9.82 6.54
C ALA A 166 0.52 -8.57 6.87
N PHE A 167 -0.36 -8.18 5.96
CA PHE A 167 -1.37 -7.16 6.24
C PHE A 167 -2.73 -7.59 5.69
N THR A 168 -3.79 -7.08 6.30
CA THR A 168 -5.17 -7.31 5.89
C THR A 168 -5.98 -6.03 5.97
N PHE A 169 -6.88 -5.83 5.02
CA PHE A 169 -7.86 -4.74 5.04
C PHE A 169 -9.20 -5.24 5.60
N ASP A 170 -9.84 -4.36 6.37
CA ASP A 170 -11.19 -4.53 6.88
C ASP A 170 -12.02 -3.32 6.43
N ASP A 171 -12.88 -3.58 5.46
CA ASP A 171 -13.81 -2.63 4.83
C ASP A 171 -13.16 -1.28 4.44
N LEU A 172 -12.01 -1.33 3.76
CA LEU A 172 -11.32 -0.14 3.28
C LEU A 172 -12.09 0.49 2.10
N ALA A 173 -12.79 1.59 2.36
CA ALA A 173 -13.57 2.29 1.36
C ALA A 173 -12.65 3.14 0.46
N VAL A 174 -12.56 2.80 -0.82
CA VAL A 174 -11.78 3.55 -1.82
C VAL A 174 -12.68 4.14 -2.90
N ALA A 175 -12.24 5.26 -3.46
CA ALA A 175 -12.89 5.93 -4.58
C ALA A 175 -11.91 6.10 -5.75
N THR A 176 -12.43 6.38 -6.95
CA THR A 176 -11.61 6.65 -8.16
C THR A 176 -10.59 7.78 -7.99
N SER A 177 -10.85 8.68 -7.04
CA SER A 177 -9.95 9.76 -6.63
C SER A 177 -10.15 10.03 -5.15
N GLY A 178 -9.24 10.81 -4.54
CA GLY A 178 -9.18 10.99 -3.09
C GLY A 178 -8.30 9.96 -2.37
N TYR A 179 -8.37 10.00 -1.05
CA TYR A 179 -7.80 9.00 -0.15
C TYR A 179 -8.90 8.03 0.26
N PRO A 180 -8.58 6.85 0.83
CA PRO A 180 -9.60 5.96 1.35
C PRO A 180 -10.48 6.68 2.40
N ASP A 181 -11.79 6.68 2.18
CA ASP A 181 -12.78 7.42 2.98
C ASP A 181 -12.96 6.85 4.40
N GLY A 182 -12.54 5.60 4.61
CA GLY A 182 -12.65 4.89 5.88
C GLY A 182 -12.19 3.44 5.77
N GLY A 183 -12.27 2.73 6.89
CA GLY A 183 -11.82 1.35 7.04
C GLY A 183 -10.43 1.25 7.66
N THR A 184 -9.97 0.02 7.88
CA THR A 184 -8.70 -0.22 8.55
C THR A 184 -7.81 -1.19 7.79
N MET A 185 -6.51 -1.08 8.06
CA MET A 185 -5.52 -2.08 7.68
C MET A 185 -4.84 -2.60 8.95
N THR A 186 -4.84 -3.91 9.15
CA THR A 186 -4.01 -4.56 10.17
C THR A 186 -2.71 -5.01 9.53
N PHE A 187 -1.58 -4.73 10.16
CA PHE A 187 -0.26 -5.22 9.77
C PHE A 187 0.36 -5.99 10.93
N THR A 188 0.92 -7.16 10.64
CA THR A 188 1.57 -8.03 11.63
C THR A 188 2.96 -8.41 11.13
N GLY A 189 3.99 -7.96 11.83
CA GLY A 189 5.39 -8.20 11.45
C GLY A 189 6.36 -7.78 12.55
N GLY A 190 7.51 -8.44 12.62
CA GLY A 190 8.57 -8.04 13.56
C GLY A 190 8.22 -8.15 15.04
N GLY A 191 7.19 -8.92 15.39
CA GLY A 191 6.66 -9.00 16.76
C GLY A 191 5.64 -7.90 17.12
N PHE A 192 5.31 -7.00 16.18
CA PHE A 192 4.30 -5.97 16.37
C PHE A 192 3.02 -6.28 15.62
N VAL A 193 1.91 -5.77 16.18
CA VAL A 193 0.62 -5.66 15.51
C VAL A 193 0.29 -4.18 15.41
N MET A 194 0.01 -3.72 14.20
CA MET A 194 -0.37 -2.34 13.94
C MET A 194 -1.71 -2.25 13.24
N THR A 195 -2.49 -1.24 13.59
CA THR A 195 -3.72 -0.90 12.90
C THR A 195 -3.58 0.48 12.29
N VAL A 196 -3.80 0.59 10.98
CA VAL A 196 -3.87 1.86 10.26
C VAL A 196 -5.33 2.18 9.99
N ALA A 197 -5.78 3.34 10.46
CA ALA A 197 -7.13 3.86 10.24
C ALA A 197 -7.10 5.00 9.23
N PHE A 198 -7.91 4.85 8.18
CA PHE A 198 -8.08 5.86 7.12
C PHE A 198 -9.31 6.72 7.41
N ASN A 199 -9.30 7.97 6.93
CA ASN A 199 -10.30 8.98 7.28
C ASN A 199 -10.68 9.91 6.12
N GLY A 200 -10.37 9.55 4.88
CA GLY A 200 -10.64 10.36 3.69
C GLY A 200 -9.67 11.54 3.47
N THR A 201 -8.63 11.67 4.29
CA THR A 201 -7.64 12.77 4.18
C THR A 201 -6.26 12.26 3.75
N SER A 202 -5.33 13.19 3.51
CA SER A 202 -3.92 12.88 3.24
C SER A 202 -3.14 12.34 4.44
N THR A 203 -3.84 11.99 5.52
CA THR A 203 -3.25 11.41 6.73
C THR A 203 -3.98 10.14 7.13
N ALA A 204 -3.26 9.20 7.72
CA ALA A 204 -3.84 8.06 8.41
C ALA A 204 -3.24 7.94 9.82
N THR A 205 -3.96 7.25 10.70
CA THR A 205 -3.53 7.00 12.07
C THR A 205 -3.02 5.58 12.18
N VAL A 206 -1.76 5.41 12.60
CA VAL A 206 -1.14 4.11 12.87
C VAL A 206 -1.10 3.89 14.38
N THR A 207 -1.73 2.85 14.88
CA THR A 207 -1.64 2.42 16.28
C THR A 207 -0.79 1.17 16.37
N VAL A 208 0.28 1.18 17.16
CA VAL A 208 1.09 0.00 17.46
C VAL A 208 0.61 -0.58 18.79
N GLN A 209 0.10 -1.80 18.77
CA GLN A 209 -0.58 -2.41 19.91
C GLN A 209 0.33 -2.51 21.14
N GLY A 210 -0.07 -1.87 22.25
CA GLY A 210 0.68 -1.88 23.51
C GLY A 210 1.79 -0.83 23.59
N HIS A 211 1.93 0.02 22.57
CA HIS A 211 2.97 1.03 22.47
C HIS A 211 2.36 2.43 22.40
N GLY A 212 2.01 2.89 21.20
CA GLY A 212 1.55 4.25 20.98
C GLY A 212 0.79 4.41 19.67
N THR A 213 0.59 5.68 19.30
CA THR A 213 -0.09 6.06 18.07
C THR A 213 0.76 7.08 17.31
N TRP A 214 0.75 6.97 15.99
CA TRP A 214 1.43 7.85 15.06
C TRP A 214 0.46 8.33 13.99
N THR A 215 0.71 9.51 13.46
CA THR A 215 0.11 10.01 12.22
C THR A 215 1.09 9.75 11.08
N VAL A 216 0.61 9.12 10.02
CA VAL A 216 1.34 9.02 8.74
C VAL A 216 0.73 10.01 7.75
N ASN A 217 1.59 10.78 7.08
CA ASN A 217 1.20 11.56 5.92
C ASN A 217 1.29 10.65 4.67
N LEU A 218 0.16 10.42 4.02
CA LEU A 218 0.01 9.49 2.89
C LEU A 218 0.59 10.03 1.57
N GLU A 219 0.98 11.31 1.52
CA GLU A 219 1.65 11.90 0.35
C GLU A 219 3.17 11.78 0.44
N THR A 220 3.72 11.86 1.66
CA THR A 220 5.17 12.00 1.90
C THR A 220 5.79 10.83 2.65
N GLY A 221 4.96 9.99 3.27
CA GLY A 221 5.41 8.92 4.17
C GLY A 221 5.96 9.40 5.51
N ALA A 222 5.87 10.69 5.81
CA ALA A 222 6.30 11.21 7.10
C ALA A 222 5.47 10.60 8.24
N VAL A 223 6.15 10.06 9.25
CA VAL A 223 5.53 9.46 10.44
C VAL A 223 5.88 10.29 11.67
N THR A 224 4.87 10.79 12.36
CA THR A 224 5.00 11.62 13.56
C THR A 224 4.18 11.04 14.71
N PRO A 225 4.65 11.07 15.98
CA PRO A 225 3.83 10.67 17.11
C PRO A 225 2.52 11.46 17.17
N ALA A 226 1.41 10.78 17.47
CA ALA A 226 0.16 11.42 17.84
C ALA A 226 0.28 11.78 19.33
N GLY A 227 0.38 13.08 19.63
CA GLY A 227 0.67 13.58 20.99
C GLY A 227 -0.39 13.27 22.03
#